data_AF-A0A415M9U8-F1
#
_entry.id   AF-A0A415M9U8-F1
#
_cell.length_a   1.000
_cell.length_b   1.000
_cell.length_c   1.000
_cell.angle_alpha   90.00
_cell.angle_beta   90.00
_cell.angle_gamma   90.00
#
_symmetry.space_group_name_H-M   'P 1'
#
loop_
_entity.id
_entity.type
_entity.pdbx_description
1 polymer ?
#
loop_
_entity_poly.entity_id
_entity_poly.type
_entity_poly.pdbx_seq_one_letter_code
_entity_poly.pdbx_strand_id
1 'polypeptide(L)'
;MLMKRIIAVCMLMVLIVSQTACTFSRNNDRAVIPGSSITPAPGAAKEIKGDGENPTLTGVLTLRDADTGRMRFVDIKTGTEYEVPYTGSTDIQDAYGKIKAASTMDMGGIYDVYVDKKGKAVKIHGNSDAWVRYDVSGITVDENSRKLIIGASNMIYESYTVVLSGEERISIAQLVDQDKLVIRGVGEKVYSVNVTAGHGYLKLTGVDALVGGYVSIGNKQLLGITKDMLVTAPVGTYTVNVRNGSLSASKTVTIAKDETTSVDFSEVQSDPVKMGAVNFSVTPKGAVMSIDGVEVDYSTPVSLSYGTHRVKLVANHYQEYSEIINVNSAYVTKVIDMTSSGTSTSTAADNTSGYKVSITAPKGAVLYVNSEYIGTVPCSFDKSSGKKTITLSQNGYNTVSYTISIANTAGDLTYAFPEMISGGTQETTTQVQVPTVTPATTKSSTKQSTKRR
;
A
#
# COMPACT_ATOMS: atom_id res chain seq x y z
N MET A 1 28.66 18.56 72.45
CA MET A 1 28.60 18.07 71.05
C MET A 1 27.56 16.94 70.99
N LEU A 2 26.27 17.15 71.23
CA LEU A 2 25.25 17.77 70.36
C LEU A 2 25.48 17.62 68.85
N MET A 3 24.64 16.77 68.25
CA MET A 3 24.15 16.76 66.85
C MET A 3 25.19 16.83 65.73
N LYS A 4 25.45 15.68 65.10
CA LYS A 4 25.38 15.45 63.63
C LYS A 4 26.04 14.11 63.30
N ARG A 5 25.21 13.10 62.98
CA ARG A 5 25.40 12.06 61.95
C ARG A 5 24.27 11.02 62.07
N ILE A 6 23.05 11.54 62.01
CA ILE A 6 21.93 10.86 61.34
C ILE A 6 22.24 10.98 59.85
N ILE A 7 21.83 9.98 59.04
CA ILE A 7 22.18 9.69 57.63
C ILE A 7 23.31 8.63 57.53
N ALA A 8 23.01 7.39 57.93
CA ALA A 8 23.74 6.21 57.48
C ALA A 8 22.96 4.89 57.63
N VAL A 9 21.63 4.92 57.88
CA VAL A 9 20.84 3.69 58.13
C VAL A 9 19.52 3.64 57.34
N CYS A 10 19.21 4.64 56.51
CA CYS A 10 18.06 4.60 55.58
C CYS A 10 18.49 4.50 54.11
N MET A 11 19.62 3.83 53.83
CA MET A 11 20.07 3.47 52.48
C MET A 11 20.16 1.94 52.34
N LEU A 12 19.18 1.24 52.92
CA LEU A 12 19.03 -0.22 52.85
C LEU A 12 17.59 -0.58 52.44
N MET A 13 17.06 0.14 51.45
CA MET A 13 15.70 -0.07 50.92
C MET A 13 15.48 0.54 49.52
N VAL A 14 16.53 0.68 48.69
CA VAL A 14 16.40 0.94 47.23
C VAL A 14 17.61 0.35 46.51
N LEU A 15 17.62 -0.97 46.29
CA LEU A 15 18.40 -1.60 45.21
C LEU A 15 17.96 -3.06 45.02
N ILE A 16 16.66 -3.26 44.80
CA ILE A 16 16.11 -4.50 44.24
C ILE A 16 15.37 -4.11 42.96
N VAL A 17 16.13 -3.76 41.91
CA VAL A 17 15.63 -3.78 40.53
C VAL A 17 16.78 -4.23 39.63
N SER A 18 16.55 -5.38 38.98
CA SER A 18 17.23 -5.89 37.80
C SER A 18 18.76 -6.02 37.85
N GLN A 19 19.25 -7.00 38.60
CA GLN A 19 20.31 -7.86 38.05
C GLN A 19 19.68 -9.16 37.53
N THR A 20 18.92 -9.04 36.44
CA THR A 20 19.04 -10.07 35.41
C THR A 20 20.40 -9.86 34.79
N ALA A 21 21.41 -10.48 35.40
CA ALA A 21 22.50 -11.00 34.61
C ALA A 21 21.82 -11.95 33.62
N CYS A 22 21.45 -11.43 32.45
CA CYS A 22 21.39 -12.24 31.25
C CYS A 22 22.81 -12.77 31.11
N THR A 23 23.04 -13.92 31.73
CA THR A 23 23.99 -14.90 31.22
C THR A 23 23.60 -15.01 29.76
N PHE A 24 24.35 -14.31 28.89
CA PHE A 24 24.40 -14.65 27.49
C PHE A 24 25.01 -16.05 27.47
N SER A 25 24.14 -17.05 27.71
CA SER A 25 24.36 -18.39 27.27
C SER A 25 24.52 -18.25 25.76
N ARG A 26 25.77 -18.33 25.32
CA ARG A 26 26.14 -18.45 23.92
C ARG A 26 25.62 -19.81 23.46
N ASN A 27 24.30 -19.90 23.27
CA ASN A 27 23.66 -21.06 22.69
C ASN A 27 24.18 -21.15 21.26
N ASN A 28 25.00 -22.17 21.05
CA ASN A 28 25.55 -22.56 19.76
C ASN A 28 24.47 -23.27 18.92
N ASP A 29 23.27 -22.69 18.85
CA ASP A 29 22.20 -23.19 18.00
C ASP A 29 22.50 -22.74 16.58
N ARG A 30 23.28 -23.58 15.88
CA ARG A 30 23.50 -23.50 14.43
C ARG A 30 22.20 -23.83 13.71
N ALA A 31 21.24 -22.93 13.78
CA ALA A 31 20.03 -22.98 12.99
C ALA A 31 20.44 -23.01 11.51
N VAL A 32 20.10 -24.09 10.81
CA VAL A 32 20.04 -24.07 9.34
C VAL A 32 19.06 -22.95 9.00
N ILE A 33 19.57 -21.86 8.43
CA ILE A 33 18.71 -20.75 8.00
C ILE A 33 17.96 -21.25 6.77
N PRO A 34 16.62 -21.37 6.81
CA PRO A 34 15.84 -21.78 5.65
C PRO A 34 16.16 -20.85 4.47
N GLY A 35 16.58 -21.44 3.34
CA GLY A 35 16.98 -20.70 2.14
C GLY A 35 18.48 -20.66 1.87
N SER A 36 19.35 -20.93 2.86
CA SER A 36 20.81 -20.92 2.65
C SER A 36 21.33 -22.21 1.99
N SER A 37 22.01 -22.05 0.86
CA SER A 37 22.80 -23.05 0.13
C SER A 37 24.16 -23.36 0.77
N ILE A 38 24.61 -22.49 1.69
CA ILE A 38 25.78 -22.75 2.52
C ILE A 38 25.29 -23.35 3.83
N THR A 39 25.74 -24.58 4.12
CA THR A 39 25.47 -25.22 5.40
C THR A 39 26.26 -24.53 6.52
N PRO A 40 25.69 -24.32 7.72
CA PRO A 40 26.45 -23.85 8.88
C PRO A 40 27.71 -24.71 9.06
N ALA A 41 28.81 -24.10 9.49
CA ALA A 41 30.07 -24.83 9.63
C ALA A 41 29.89 -26.08 10.52
N PRO A 42 30.61 -27.19 10.25
CA PRO A 42 30.51 -28.40 11.07
C PRO A 42 30.70 -28.13 12.57
N GLY A 43 29.90 -28.80 13.40
CA GLY A 43 30.08 -28.86 14.86
C GLY A 43 31.49 -29.29 15.26
N ALA A 44 32.15 -28.46 16.09
CA ALA A 44 33.54 -28.57 16.56
C ALA A 44 34.61 -28.69 15.45
N ALA A 45 35.55 -27.74 15.44
CA ALA A 45 36.71 -27.81 14.56
C ALA A 45 37.56 -29.04 14.91
N LYS A 46 38.03 -29.76 13.88
CA LYS A 46 38.81 -30.98 14.06
C LYS A 46 40.28 -30.66 14.31
N GLU A 47 40.98 -31.52 15.02
CA GLU A 47 42.44 -31.49 15.04
C GLU A 47 43.00 -32.00 13.70
N ILE A 48 44.19 -31.52 13.34
CA ILE A 48 44.93 -31.97 12.17
C ILE A 48 46.39 -32.24 12.57
N LYS A 49 47.05 -33.18 11.88
CA LYS A 49 48.47 -33.49 12.07
C LYS A 49 49.17 -33.51 10.72
N GLY A 50 50.41 -33.05 10.69
CA GLY A 50 51.23 -33.04 9.47
C GLY A 50 52.69 -33.36 9.75
N ASP A 51 53.51 -33.23 8.71
CA ASP A 51 54.96 -33.42 8.77
C ASP A 51 55.73 -32.12 9.09
N GLY A 52 55.09 -30.96 8.93
CA GLY A 52 55.68 -29.63 9.08
C GLY A 52 56.53 -29.17 7.87
N GLU A 53 56.66 -30.01 6.85
CA GLU A 53 57.46 -29.76 5.65
C GLU A 53 56.59 -29.37 4.45
N ASN A 54 55.46 -30.05 4.28
CA ASN A 54 54.51 -29.83 3.19
C ASN A 54 53.22 -29.16 3.70
N PRO A 55 52.50 -28.41 2.84
CA PRO A 55 51.19 -27.88 3.21
C PRO A 55 50.27 -29.00 3.65
N THR A 56 49.82 -28.95 4.91
CA THR A 56 48.89 -29.94 5.47
C THR A 56 47.47 -29.67 5.00
N LEU A 57 47.11 -28.40 4.84
CA LEU A 57 45.87 -27.95 4.20
C LEU A 57 46.10 -26.59 3.50
N THR A 58 45.24 -26.29 2.53
CA THR A 58 45.04 -24.93 2.01
C THR A 58 43.65 -24.51 2.47
N GLY A 59 43.53 -23.42 3.23
CA GLY A 59 42.28 -23.13 3.92
C GLY A 59 41.98 -21.66 4.12
N VAL A 60 40.69 -21.37 4.28
CA VAL A 60 40.17 -20.04 4.58
C VAL A 60 40.25 -19.80 6.08
N LEU A 61 40.92 -18.74 6.52
CA LEU A 61 41.00 -18.34 7.93
C LEU A 61 39.62 -17.86 8.43
N THR A 62 39.02 -18.57 9.38
CA THR A 62 37.66 -18.29 9.91
C THR A 62 37.64 -17.80 11.34
N LEU A 63 38.70 -18.07 12.12
CA LEU A 63 38.82 -17.61 13.49
C LEU A 63 40.30 -17.42 13.84
N ARG A 64 40.60 -16.40 14.63
CA ARG A 64 41.90 -16.18 15.27
C ARG A 64 41.67 -15.76 16.72
N ASP A 65 41.97 -16.67 17.64
CA ASP A 65 41.95 -16.43 19.08
C ASP A 65 43.38 -16.20 19.56
N ALA A 66 43.67 -14.94 19.90
CA ALA A 66 44.99 -14.54 20.37
C ALA A 66 45.25 -14.93 21.83
N ASP A 67 44.21 -15.10 22.65
CA ASP A 67 44.32 -15.45 24.07
C ASP A 67 44.73 -16.91 24.23
N THR A 68 44.16 -17.79 23.40
CA THR A 68 44.46 -19.22 23.45
C THR A 68 45.48 -19.66 22.41
N GLY A 69 45.91 -18.77 21.51
CA GLY A 69 46.89 -19.07 20.46
C GLY A 69 46.36 -20.08 19.45
N ARG A 70 45.10 -19.93 19.02
CA ARG A 70 44.43 -20.86 18.11
C ARG A 70 43.81 -20.17 16.91
N MET A 71 43.97 -20.78 15.74
CA MET A 71 43.31 -20.36 14.51
C MET A 71 42.40 -21.47 13.99
N ARG A 72 41.39 -21.12 13.20
CA ARG A 72 40.58 -22.08 12.46
C ARG A 72 40.64 -21.85 10.98
N PHE A 73 40.71 -22.94 10.24
CA PHE A 73 40.77 -22.93 8.78
C PHE A 73 39.74 -23.89 8.20
N VAL A 74 38.94 -23.42 7.25
CA VAL A 74 38.10 -24.30 6.42
C VAL A 74 38.94 -24.71 5.21
N ASP A 75 39.28 -26.00 5.11
CA ASP A 75 40.02 -26.56 3.99
C ASP A 75 39.22 -26.43 2.68
N ILE A 76 39.83 -25.83 1.66
CA ILE A 76 39.18 -25.58 0.36
C ILE A 76 38.98 -26.85 -0.47
N LYS A 77 39.59 -27.98 -0.08
CA LYS A 77 39.42 -29.27 -0.76
C LYS A 77 38.27 -30.07 -0.17
N THR A 78 38.20 -30.12 1.16
CA THR A 78 37.24 -31.00 1.87
C THR A 78 36.07 -30.26 2.51
N GLY A 79 36.16 -28.93 2.67
CA GLY A 79 35.22 -28.14 3.46
C GLY A 79 35.31 -28.37 4.97
N THR A 80 36.28 -29.18 5.43
CA THR A 80 36.45 -29.47 6.86
C THR A 80 37.08 -28.28 7.57
N GLU A 81 36.50 -27.89 8.70
CA GLU A 81 37.08 -26.87 9.58
C GLU A 81 38.05 -27.52 10.58
N TYR A 82 39.30 -27.04 10.57
CA TYR A 82 40.37 -27.50 11.45
C TYR A 82 40.79 -26.41 12.43
N GLU A 83 41.06 -26.79 13.67
CA GLU A 83 41.67 -25.92 14.68
C GLU A 83 43.17 -26.17 14.73
N VAL A 84 43.94 -25.09 14.62
CA VAL A 84 45.40 -25.13 14.52
C VAL A 84 46.00 -24.21 15.57
N PRO A 85 46.62 -24.76 16.62
CA PRO A 85 47.43 -24.00 17.57
C PRO A 85 48.62 -23.33 16.88
N TYR A 86 48.90 -22.08 17.23
CA TYR A 86 50.04 -21.31 16.74
C TYR A 86 50.77 -20.63 17.90
N THR A 87 52.00 -20.20 17.66
CA THR A 87 52.79 -19.44 18.64
C THR A 87 53.58 -18.32 17.98
N GLY A 88 54.26 -17.48 18.76
CA GLY A 88 55.14 -16.44 18.21
C GLY A 88 56.30 -16.96 17.35
N SER A 89 56.61 -18.27 17.38
CA SER A 89 57.60 -18.91 16.51
C SER A 89 57.04 -19.45 15.20
N THR A 90 55.73 -19.34 14.95
CA THR A 90 55.12 -19.77 13.69
C THR A 90 55.52 -18.77 12.60
N ASP A 91 56.05 -19.27 11.49
CA ASP A 91 56.45 -18.43 10.34
C ASP A 91 55.22 -18.05 9.52
N ILE A 92 54.83 -16.77 9.58
CA ILE A 92 53.63 -16.26 8.93
C ILE A 92 54.03 -15.28 7.83
N GLN A 93 53.57 -15.55 6.60
CA GLN A 93 53.90 -14.75 5.42
C GLN A 93 52.66 -14.48 4.57
N ASP A 94 52.66 -13.39 3.81
CA ASP A 94 51.69 -13.19 2.74
C ASP A 94 52.03 -14.03 1.49
N ALA A 95 51.20 -13.92 0.45
CA ALA A 95 51.36 -14.65 -0.81
C ALA A 95 52.63 -14.28 -1.58
N TYR A 96 53.34 -13.22 -1.18
CA TYR A 96 54.57 -12.74 -1.81
C TYR A 96 55.81 -13.00 -0.93
N GLY A 97 55.66 -13.76 0.16
CA GLY A 97 56.76 -14.11 1.06
C GLY A 97 57.12 -13.01 2.08
N LYS A 98 56.30 -11.95 2.20
CA LYS A 98 56.53 -10.91 3.21
C LYS A 98 56.02 -11.38 4.57
N ILE A 99 56.87 -11.28 5.58
CA ILE A 99 56.53 -11.66 6.96
C ILE A 99 55.38 -10.79 7.49
N LYS A 100 54.37 -11.44 8.07
CA LYS A 100 53.21 -10.82 8.75
C LYS A 100 53.11 -11.31 10.18
N ALA A 101 52.51 -10.48 11.04
CA ALA A 101 52.10 -10.91 12.38
C ALA A 101 50.75 -11.63 12.31
N ALA A 102 50.50 -12.55 13.24
CA ALA A 102 49.20 -13.22 13.35
C ALA A 102 48.03 -12.21 13.45
N SER A 103 48.22 -11.09 14.16
CA SER A 103 47.23 -10.02 14.33
C SER A 103 46.90 -9.26 13.04
N THR A 104 47.76 -9.30 12.03
CA THR A 104 47.56 -8.60 10.75
C THR A 104 47.13 -9.54 9.63
N MET A 105 46.92 -10.83 9.92
CA MET A 105 46.32 -11.76 8.99
C MET A 105 44.88 -11.35 8.65
N ASP A 106 44.53 -11.51 7.39
CA ASP A 106 43.22 -11.17 6.87
C ASP A 106 42.24 -12.31 7.16
N MET A 107 41.18 -12.02 7.91
CA MET A 107 40.03 -12.92 8.09
C MET A 107 39.37 -13.18 6.72
N GLY A 108 39.07 -14.44 6.43
CA GLY A 108 38.64 -14.88 5.09
C GLY A 108 39.77 -14.98 4.06
N GLY A 109 41.03 -14.72 4.45
CA GLY A 109 42.19 -14.99 3.60
C GLY A 109 42.40 -16.49 3.37
N ILE A 110 43.01 -16.83 2.22
CA ILE A 110 43.34 -18.21 1.85
C ILE A 110 44.83 -18.44 2.13
N TYR A 111 45.14 -19.44 2.94
CA TYR A 111 46.49 -19.73 3.41
C TYR A 111 46.86 -21.20 3.23
N ASP A 112 48.12 -21.46 2.92
CA ASP A 112 48.76 -22.77 3.04
C ASP A 112 49.28 -22.94 4.46
N VAL A 113 48.75 -23.94 5.17
CA VAL A 113 49.01 -24.18 6.58
C VAL A 113 49.83 -25.46 6.75
N TYR A 114 50.99 -25.32 7.37
CA TYR A 114 51.94 -26.41 7.61
C TYR A 114 51.91 -26.76 9.09
N VAL A 115 51.51 -27.99 9.38
CA VAL A 115 51.26 -28.45 10.74
C VAL A 115 52.25 -29.55 11.10
N ASP A 116 52.80 -29.52 12.31
CA ASP A 116 53.70 -30.58 12.80
C ASP A 116 52.94 -31.86 13.24
N LYS A 117 53.71 -32.87 13.68
CA LYS A 117 53.16 -34.15 14.15
C LYS A 117 52.29 -34.02 15.41
N LYS A 118 52.40 -32.90 16.13
CA LYS A 118 51.63 -32.57 17.35
C LYS A 118 50.41 -31.72 17.04
N GLY A 119 50.20 -31.31 15.80
CA GLY A 119 49.06 -30.50 15.37
C GLY A 119 49.29 -29.00 15.43
N LYS A 120 50.53 -28.54 15.66
CA LYS A 120 50.85 -27.11 15.80
C LYS A 120 51.32 -26.50 14.47
N ALA A 121 50.92 -25.27 14.18
CA ALA A 121 51.38 -24.52 13.01
C ALA A 121 52.88 -24.21 13.09
N VAL A 122 53.61 -24.69 12.08
CA VAL A 122 55.02 -24.37 11.82
C VAL A 122 55.11 -23.16 10.88
N LYS A 123 54.34 -23.19 9.79
CA LYS A 123 54.27 -22.12 8.78
C LYS A 123 52.82 -21.86 8.39
N ILE A 124 52.49 -20.60 8.12
CA ILE A 124 51.21 -20.18 7.55
C ILE A 124 51.50 -19.12 6.49
N HIS A 125 51.40 -19.51 5.23
CA HIS A 125 51.75 -18.63 4.11
C HIS A 125 50.49 -18.30 3.32
N GLY A 126 50.37 -17.04 2.85
CA GLY A 126 49.30 -16.68 1.93
C GLY A 126 49.40 -17.55 0.68
N ASN A 127 48.28 -18.13 0.24
CA ASN A 127 48.30 -19.00 -0.92
C ASN A 127 48.57 -18.17 -2.20
N SER A 128 49.61 -18.53 -2.97
CA SER A 128 50.02 -17.79 -4.17
C SER A 128 49.05 -17.92 -5.34
N ASP A 129 48.24 -18.96 -5.35
CA ASP A 129 47.26 -19.24 -6.40
C ASP A 129 45.89 -18.56 -6.13
N ALA A 130 45.75 -17.95 -4.96
CA ALA A 130 44.53 -17.27 -4.56
C ALA A 130 44.41 -15.90 -5.24
N TRP A 131 43.27 -15.67 -5.88
CA TRP A 131 42.90 -14.36 -6.39
C TRP A 131 41.98 -13.65 -5.38
N VAL A 132 41.98 -12.31 -5.44
CA VAL A 132 41.13 -11.44 -4.61
C VAL A 132 40.49 -10.36 -5.46
N ARG A 133 39.20 -10.10 -5.22
CA ARG A 133 38.46 -8.95 -5.77
C ARG A 133 38.03 -8.05 -4.62
N TYR A 134 38.50 -6.81 -4.64
CA TYR A 134 38.14 -5.79 -3.67
C TYR A 134 36.96 -4.95 -4.17
N ASP A 135 36.27 -4.31 -3.22
CA ASP A 135 35.24 -3.32 -3.48
C ASP A 135 34.10 -3.78 -4.41
N VAL A 136 33.73 -5.05 -4.30
CA VAL A 136 32.65 -5.64 -5.10
C VAL A 136 31.29 -5.20 -4.53
N SER A 137 30.38 -4.76 -5.39
CA SER A 137 29.00 -4.38 -5.03
C SER A 137 28.03 -4.73 -6.16
N GLY A 138 26.73 -4.70 -5.92
CA GLY A 138 25.73 -5.02 -6.94
C GLY A 138 25.74 -6.51 -7.29
N ILE A 139 25.94 -7.36 -6.29
CA ILE A 139 25.95 -8.81 -6.47
C ILE A 139 24.53 -9.37 -6.56
N THR A 140 24.40 -10.54 -7.17
CA THR A 140 23.21 -11.38 -7.04
C THR A 140 23.67 -12.79 -6.70
N VAL A 141 23.04 -13.42 -5.71
CA VAL A 141 23.34 -14.80 -5.32
C VAL A 141 22.24 -15.71 -5.85
N ASP A 142 22.63 -16.64 -6.73
CA ASP A 142 21.79 -17.76 -7.13
C ASP A 142 22.17 -18.99 -6.31
N GLU A 143 21.38 -19.24 -5.27
CA GLU A 143 21.61 -20.32 -4.32
C GLU A 143 21.36 -21.72 -4.89
N ASN A 144 20.47 -21.82 -5.89
CA ASN A 144 20.14 -23.09 -6.52
C ASN A 144 21.30 -23.61 -7.36
N SER A 145 21.93 -22.72 -8.11
CA SER A 145 23.08 -23.07 -8.96
C SER A 145 24.45 -22.78 -8.31
N ARG A 146 24.46 -22.28 -7.07
CA ARG A 146 25.63 -21.82 -6.32
C ARG A 146 26.50 -20.86 -7.13
N LYS A 147 25.88 -19.81 -7.65
CA LYS A 147 26.55 -18.76 -8.42
C LYS A 147 26.45 -17.42 -7.73
N LEU A 148 27.58 -16.74 -7.66
CA LEU A 148 27.66 -15.33 -7.34
C LEU A 148 27.83 -14.56 -8.65
N ILE A 149 26.85 -13.70 -8.95
CA ILE A 149 26.73 -12.96 -10.19
C ILE A 149 27.15 -11.51 -9.92
N ILE A 150 28.07 -10.99 -10.73
CA ILE A 150 28.53 -9.59 -10.69
C ILE A 150 28.47 -9.04 -12.11
N GLY A 151 27.42 -8.29 -12.42
CA GLY A 151 27.16 -7.85 -13.79
C GLY A 151 27.07 -9.04 -14.74
N ALA A 152 28.01 -9.16 -15.67
CA ALA A 152 28.10 -10.29 -16.62
C ALA A 152 28.96 -11.47 -16.12
N SER A 153 29.69 -11.31 -15.01
CA SER A 153 30.54 -12.35 -14.47
C SER A 153 29.74 -13.32 -13.59
N ASN A 154 29.88 -14.62 -13.86
CA ASN A 154 29.30 -15.68 -13.05
C ASN A 154 30.43 -16.46 -12.36
N MET A 155 30.42 -16.50 -11.04
CA MET A 155 31.45 -17.17 -10.24
C MET A 155 30.80 -18.28 -9.43
N ILE A 156 31.38 -19.48 -9.46
CA ILE A 156 30.80 -20.63 -8.75
C ILE A 156 31.36 -20.65 -7.34
N TYR A 157 30.50 -20.84 -6.34
CA TYR A 157 30.92 -21.04 -4.95
C TYR A 157 30.59 -22.46 -4.47
N GLU A 158 31.27 -22.89 -3.43
CA GLU A 158 31.10 -24.21 -2.82
C GLU A 158 30.12 -24.17 -1.64
N SER A 159 29.53 -25.31 -1.29
CA SER A 159 28.60 -25.38 -0.15
C SER A 159 29.25 -25.06 1.20
N TYR A 160 30.59 -25.05 1.25
CA TYR A 160 31.42 -24.72 2.41
C TYR A 160 32.15 -23.38 2.26
N THR A 161 31.85 -22.58 1.23
CA THR A 161 32.37 -21.21 1.10
C THR A 161 32.14 -20.43 2.40
N VAL A 162 33.15 -19.68 2.84
CA VAL A 162 33.09 -18.95 4.09
C VAL A 162 32.59 -17.53 3.81
N VAL A 163 31.45 -17.18 4.38
CA VAL A 163 30.91 -15.82 4.33
C VAL A 163 31.06 -15.16 5.70
N LEU A 164 31.74 -14.01 5.73
CA LEU A 164 32.06 -13.29 6.96
C LEU A 164 31.55 -11.85 6.91
N SER A 165 31.08 -11.32 8.03
CA SER A 165 30.89 -9.90 8.27
C SER A 165 31.77 -9.48 9.45
N GLY A 166 32.88 -8.81 9.16
CA GLY A 166 33.96 -8.67 10.15
C GLY A 166 34.55 -10.04 10.52
N GLU A 167 34.48 -10.40 11.80
CA GLU A 167 34.91 -11.70 12.33
C GLU A 167 33.75 -12.71 12.48
N GLU A 168 32.51 -12.28 12.25
CA GLU A 168 31.33 -13.11 12.40
C GLU A 168 31.03 -13.89 11.13
N ARG A 169 30.70 -15.17 11.26
CA ARG A 169 30.26 -16.01 10.14
C ARG A 169 28.76 -15.82 9.92
N ILE A 170 28.41 -15.42 8.70
CA ILE A 170 27.02 -15.17 8.29
C ILE A 170 26.58 -16.17 7.21
N SER A 171 25.27 -16.22 6.96
CA SER A 171 24.72 -16.95 5.82
C SER A 171 24.93 -16.17 4.53
N ILE A 172 25.13 -16.87 3.40
CA ILE A 172 25.20 -16.21 2.09
C ILE A 172 23.88 -15.54 1.71
N ALA A 173 22.75 -16.05 2.22
CA ALA A 173 21.42 -15.49 2.02
C ALA A 173 21.24 -14.11 2.67
N GLN A 174 22.15 -13.70 3.57
CA GLN A 174 22.14 -12.37 4.19
C GLN A 174 22.87 -11.32 3.34
N LEU A 175 23.52 -11.73 2.25
CA LEU A 175 24.16 -10.78 1.34
C LEU A 175 23.12 -10.15 0.42
N VAL A 176 23.18 -8.83 0.27
CA VAL A 176 22.31 -8.06 -0.62
C VAL A 176 23.12 -7.21 -1.60
N ASP A 177 22.47 -6.65 -2.61
CA ASP A 177 23.13 -5.86 -3.66
C ASP A 177 23.75 -4.56 -3.14
N GLN A 178 23.26 -4.05 -1.99
CA GLN A 178 23.76 -2.86 -1.31
C GLN A 178 25.05 -3.12 -0.52
N ASP A 179 25.44 -4.37 -0.28
CA ASP A 179 26.67 -4.69 0.43
C ASP A 179 27.91 -4.40 -0.43
N LYS A 180 29.00 -4.08 0.26
CA LYS A 180 30.34 -3.99 -0.29
C LYS A 180 31.18 -5.16 0.22
N LEU A 181 31.80 -5.87 -0.71
CA LEU A 181 32.40 -7.17 -0.47
C LEU A 181 33.85 -7.25 -0.90
N VAL A 182 34.59 -8.15 -0.26
CA VAL A 182 35.87 -8.69 -0.74
C VAL A 182 35.67 -10.18 -1.00
N ILE A 183 35.96 -10.61 -2.22
CA ILE A 183 35.73 -11.98 -2.66
C ILE A 183 37.07 -12.63 -2.97
N ARG A 184 37.30 -13.84 -2.47
CA ARG A 184 38.53 -14.60 -2.69
C ARG A 184 38.23 -15.99 -3.20
N GLY A 185 39.13 -16.51 -4.02
CA GLY A 185 39.01 -17.85 -4.56
C GLY A 185 40.31 -18.36 -5.16
N VAL A 186 40.28 -19.60 -5.62
CA VAL A 186 41.40 -20.29 -6.26
C VAL A 186 40.85 -20.96 -7.52
N GLY A 187 41.57 -20.82 -8.64
CA GLY A 187 41.04 -21.24 -9.95
C GLY A 187 39.72 -20.54 -10.27
N GLU A 188 38.68 -21.30 -10.60
CA GLU A 188 37.37 -20.76 -11.00
C GLU A 188 36.37 -20.63 -9.83
N LYS A 189 36.75 -21.05 -8.62
CA LYS A 189 35.83 -21.18 -7.48
C LYS A 189 36.04 -20.13 -6.41
N VAL A 190 34.94 -19.67 -5.83
CA VAL A 190 34.91 -18.75 -4.69
C VAL A 190 34.93 -19.54 -3.39
N TYR A 191 35.89 -19.23 -2.52
CA TYR A 191 36.03 -19.88 -1.21
C TYR A 191 35.78 -18.94 -0.04
N SER A 192 35.89 -17.62 -0.24
CA SER A 192 35.57 -16.65 0.80
C SER A 192 34.89 -15.40 0.26
N VAL A 193 33.91 -14.90 1.02
CA VAL A 193 33.25 -13.62 0.81
C VAL A 193 33.23 -12.87 2.14
N ASN A 194 33.85 -11.69 2.19
CA ASN A 194 33.81 -10.81 3.36
C ASN A 194 32.97 -9.58 3.06
N VAL A 195 32.02 -9.25 3.93
CA VAL A 195 31.33 -7.95 3.94
C VAL A 195 32.24 -6.92 4.58
N THR A 196 32.66 -5.93 3.79
CA THR A 196 33.49 -4.80 4.24
C THR A 196 32.66 -3.57 4.58
N ALA A 197 31.51 -3.39 3.94
CA ALA A 197 30.45 -2.48 4.37
C ALA A 197 29.11 -3.15 4.11
N GLY A 198 28.28 -3.26 5.15
CA GLY A 198 26.97 -3.89 5.05
C GLY A 198 25.89 -2.92 4.56
N HIS A 199 24.65 -3.27 4.88
CA HIS A 199 23.48 -2.46 4.65
C HIS A 199 22.74 -2.17 5.97
N GLY A 200 21.79 -1.26 5.90
CA GLY A 200 20.80 -1.00 6.92
C GLY A 200 19.47 -0.62 6.27
N TYR A 201 18.55 -0.09 7.08
CA TYR A 201 17.19 0.18 6.64
C TYR A 201 16.80 1.63 6.91
N LEU A 202 16.18 2.27 5.93
CA LEU A 202 15.63 3.61 6.02
C LEU A 202 14.10 3.54 6.00
N LYS A 203 13.46 3.96 7.08
CA LYS A 203 12.00 4.11 7.16
C LYS A 203 11.62 5.57 6.94
N LEU A 204 10.68 5.82 6.03
CA LEU A 204 10.14 7.15 5.79
C LEU A 204 8.84 7.33 6.58
N THR A 205 8.71 8.42 7.35
CA THR A 205 7.47 8.78 8.07
C THR A 205 6.97 10.15 7.64
N GLY A 206 5.70 10.45 7.90
CA GLY A 206 5.11 11.75 7.53
C GLY A 206 5.04 12.00 6.02
N VAL A 207 4.97 10.94 5.20
CA VAL A 207 5.05 11.02 3.74
C VAL A 207 3.70 11.16 3.02
N ASP A 208 2.60 11.45 3.73
CA ASP A 208 1.25 11.41 3.15
C ASP A 208 1.10 12.31 1.91
N ALA A 209 1.63 13.54 1.95
CA ALA A 209 1.61 14.46 0.79
C ALA A 209 2.61 14.07 -0.32
N LEU A 210 3.52 13.14 -0.03
CA LEU A 210 4.60 12.69 -0.92
C LEU A 210 4.31 11.34 -1.58
N VAL A 211 3.25 10.63 -1.16
CA VAL A 211 2.85 9.35 -1.77
C VAL A 211 2.59 9.52 -3.27
N GLY A 212 3.12 8.60 -4.09
CA GLY A 212 3.07 8.69 -5.55
C GLY A 212 4.18 9.54 -6.17
N GLY A 213 4.95 10.26 -5.35
CA GLY A 213 6.20 10.89 -5.73
C GLY A 213 7.39 9.92 -5.73
N TYR A 214 8.60 10.47 -5.65
CA TYR A 214 9.84 9.70 -5.64
C TYR A 214 10.79 10.12 -4.52
N VAL A 215 11.54 9.15 -4.00
CA VAL A 215 12.65 9.35 -3.07
C VAL A 215 13.96 8.98 -3.75
N SER A 216 14.98 9.81 -3.58
CA SER A 216 16.37 9.52 -3.97
C SER A 216 17.26 9.38 -2.73
N ILE A 217 18.01 8.29 -2.62
CA ILE A 217 19.00 8.08 -1.54
C ILE A 217 20.40 8.19 -2.14
N GLY A 218 21.12 9.26 -1.82
CA GLY A 218 22.41 9.58 -2.45
C GLY A 218 22.28 9.71 -3.97
N ASN A 219 23.21 9.10 -4.70
CA ASN A 219 23.30 9.20 -6.16
C ASN A 219 22.79 7.96 -6.91
N LYS A 220 22.29 6.93 -6.21
CA LYS A 220 22.13 5.59 -6.80
C LYS A 220 20.70 5.06 -6.86
N GLN A 221 19.83 5.45 -5.93
CA GLN A 221 18.55 4.77 -5.75
C GLN A 221 17.40 5.76 -5.88
N LEU A 222 16.61 5.64 -6.95
CA LEU A 222 15.37 6.39 -7.16
C LEU A 222 14.19 5.42 -7.05
N LEU A 223 13.32 5.62 -6.06
CA LEU A 223 12.19 4.75 -5.78
C LEU A 223 10.91 5.55 -5.69
N GLY A 224 9.77 4.93 -6.02
CA GLY A 224 8.45 5.53 -5.78
C GLY A 224 8.12 5.53 -4.28
N ILE A 225 7.59 6.64 -3.78
CA ILE A 225 7.20 6.75 -2.36
C ILE A 225 5.86 6.07 -2.14
N THR A 226 5.84 5.09 -1.24
CA THR A 226 4.62 4.44 -0.75
C THR A 226 4.41 4.74 0.73
N LYS A 227 3.20 4.49 1.22
CA LYS A 227 2.93 4.53 2.66
C LYS A 227 3.76 3.47 3.38
N ASP A 228 4.26 3.81 4.57
CA ASP A 228 5.07 2.92 5.44
C ASP A 228 6.30 2.30 4.75
N MET A 229 6.88 3.02 3.79
CA MET A 229 8.01 2.54 3.00
C MET A 229 9.25 2.29 3.88
N LEU A 230 9.85 1.11 3.69
CA LEU A 230 11.14 0.71 4.25
C LEU A 230 12.11 0.41 3.10
N VAL A 231 13.26 1.05 3.09
CA VAL A 231 14.26 0.93 2.02
C VAL A 231 15.54 0.32 2.56
N THR A 232 16.02 -0.75 1.93
CA THR A 232 17.38 -1.26 2.16
C THR A 232 18.38 -0.37 1.45
N ALA A 233 19.39 0.09 2.18
CA ALA A 233 20.43 0.98 1.66
C ALA A 233 21.81 0.63 2.26
N PRO A 234 22.91 0.93 1.57
CA PRO A 234 24.25 0.66 2.10
C PRO A 234 24.50 1.46 3.39
N VAL A 235 25.39 0.96 4.25
CA VAL A 235 25.84 1.68 5.44
C VAL A 235 26.61 2.94 5.03
N GLY A 236 26.28 4.07 5.65
CA GLY A 236 26.92 5.34 5.37
C GLY A 236 26.01 6.55 5.62
N THR A 237 26.53 7.73 5.31
CA THR A 237 25.78 8.98 5.40
C THR A 237 25.32 9.42 4.01
N TYR A 238 24.02 9.67 3.87
CA TYR A 238 23.37 9.99 2.61
C TYR A 238 22.46 11.20 2.75
N THR A 239 22.34 11.95 1.66
CA THR A 239 21.23 12.88 1.48
C THR A 239 20.05 12.13 0.90
N VAL A 240 18.91 12.23 1.56
CA VAL A 240 17.61 11.70 1.16
C VAL A 240 16.80 12.87 0.63
N ASN A 241 16.46 12.83 -0.66
CA ASN A 241 15.57 13.82 -1.27
C ASN A 241 14.24 13.17 -1.57
N VAL A 242 13.15 13.84 -1.22
CA VAL A 242 11.79 13.43 -1.54
C VAL A 242 11.14 14.49 -2.42
N ARG A 243 10.34 14.05 -3.39
CA ARG A 243 9.65 14.96 -4.30
C ARG A 243 8.32 14.41 -4.79
N ASN A 244 7.28 15.24 -4.76
CA ASN A 244 6.00 15.01 -5.41
C ASN A 244 5.50 16.32 -6.05
N GLY A 245 5.62 16.47 -7.37
CA GLY A 245 5.29 17.72 -8.07
C GLY A 245 6.16 18.91 -7.62
N SER A 246 5.53 19.91 -6.99
CA SER A 246 6.17 21.09 -6.38
C SER A 246 6.64 20.85 -4.94
N LEU A 247 6.12 19.82 -4.26
CA LEU A 247 6.52 19.47 -2.90
C LEU A 247 7.88 18.76 -2.94
N SER A 248 8.81 19.23 -2.11
CA SER A 248 10.11 18.57 -1.96
C SER A 248 10.77 18.87 -0.62
N ALA A 249 11.61 17.95 -0.15
CA ALA A 249 12.48 18.15 1.00
C ALA A 249 13.76 17.35 0.85
N SER A 250 14.77 17.74 1.61
CA SER A 250 16.09 17.10 1.64
C SER A 250 16.56 16.96 3.08
N LYS A 251 17.00 15.77 3.48
CA LYS A 251 17.55 15.49 4.81
C LYS A 251 18.81 14.63 4.70
N THR A 252 19.78 14.88 5.57
CA THR A 252 20.95 14.01 5.71
C THR A 252 20.67 12.95 6.77
N VAL A 253 20.91 11.69 6.45
CA VAL A 253 20.71 10.53 7.33
C VAL A 253 21.98 9.68 7.38
N THR A 254 22.28 9.10 8.53
CA THR A 254 23.32 8.08 8.67
C THR A 254 22.66 6.73 8.90
N ILE A 255 22.91 5.80 7.98
CA ILE A 255 22.40 4.44 8.01
C ILE A 255 23.45 3.56 8.67
N ALA A 256 23.10 2.96 9.80
CA ALA A 256 23.94 2.01 10.52
C ALA A 256 23.66 0.57 10.07
N LYS A 257 24.66 -0.30 10.28
CA LYS A 257 24.58 -1.71 9.87
C LYS A 257 23.45 -2.43 10.61
N ASP A 258 22.61 -3.14 9.89
CA ASP A 258 21.50 -3.97 10.39
C ASP A 258 20.44 -3.19 11.21
N GLU A 259 20.49 -1.87 11.24
CA GLU A 259 19.57 -1.01 12.00
C GLU A 259 18.53 -0.32 11.10
N THR A 260 17.36 0.00 11.67
CA THR A 260 16.36 0.84 11.01
C THR A 260 16.48 2.29 11.48
N THR A 261 16.85 3.18 10.56
CA THR A 261 16.84 4.63 10.77
C THR A 261 15.52 5.22 10.25
N SER A 262 14.81 5.99 11.06
CA SER A 262 13.58 6.67 10.64
C SER A 262 13.86 8.12 10.28
N VAL A 263 13.34 8.57 9.14
CA VAL A 263 13.39 9.96 8.71
C VAL A 263 11.97 10.44 8.47
N ASP A 264 11.58 11.47 9.22
CA ASP A 264 10.27 12.08 9.12
C ASP A 264 10.27 13.16 8.03
N PHE A 265 9.15 13.31 7.32
CA PHE A 265 8.92 14.34 6.31
C PHE A 265 7.58 15.07 6.52
N SER A 266 7.05 15.04 7.76
CA SER A 266 5.77 15.65 8.09
C SER A 266 5.73 17.18 7.88
N GLU A 267 6.89 17.83 7.76
CA GLU A 267 6.99 19.23 7.38
C GLU A 267 6.57 19.49 5.92
N VAL A 268 6.57 18.46 5.08
CA VAL A 268 6.16 18.56 3.68
C VAL A 268 4.68 18.28 3.58
N GLN A 269 3.90 19.36 3.56
CA GLN A 269 2.45 19.31 3.45
C GLN A 269 2.00 20.00 2.17
N SER A 270 0.96 19.47 1.55
CA SER A 270 0.18 20.24 0.58
C SER A 270 -0.52 21.38 1.31
N ASP A 271 -0.64 22.54 0.66
CA ASP A 271 -1.46 23.62 1.20
C ASP A 271 -2.85 23.09 1.56
N PRO A 272 -3.37 23.39 2.76
CA PRO A 272 -4.70 22.94 3.14
C PRO A 272 -5.71 23.49 2.13
N VAL A 273 -6.55 22.59 1.59
CA VAL A 273 -7.68 23.00 0.76
C VAL A 273 -8.56 23.89 1.63
N LYS A 274 -8.57 25.18 1.31
CA LYS A 274 -9.40 26.15 2.05
C LYS A 274 -10.86 25.78 1.82
N MET A 275 -11.62 25.69 2.91
CA MET A 275 -13.05 25.39 2.87
C MET A 275 -13.86 26.63 3.24
N GLY A 276 -14.99 26.82 2.59
CA GLY A 276 -15.98 27.85 2.91
C GLY A 276 -17.33 27.21 3.19
N ALA A 277 -18.03 27.71 4.21
CA ALA A 277 -19.41 27.33 4.47
C ALA A 277 -20.33 28.21 3.62
N VAL A 278 -21.09 27.59 2.72
CA VAL A 278 -22.06 28.28 1.86
C VAL A 278 -23.46 28.08 2.43
N ASN A 279 -24.04 29.14 2.96
CA ASN A 279 -25.42 29.17 3.40
C ASN A 279 -26.33 29.53 2.21
N PHE A 280 -27.17 28.59 1.79
CA PHE A 280 -28.09 28.81 0.67
C PHE A 280 -29.46 29.26 1.16
N SER A 281 -29.89 30.44 0.73
CA SER A 281 -31.26 30.92 0.91
C SER A 281 -32.00 30.80 -0.42
N VAL A 282 -32.79 29.74 -0.56
CA VAL A 282 -33.47 29.40 -1.82
C VAL A 282 -34.95 29.74 -1.76
N THR A 283 -35.43 30.47 -2.78
CA THR A 283 -36.84 30.73 -3.04
C THR A 283 -37.23 30.11 -4.39
N PRO A 284 -38.24 29.23 -4.47
CA PRO A 284 -39.09 28.75 -3.39
C PRO A 284 -38.37 27.75 -2.47
N LYS A 285 -38.90 27.56 -1.26
CA LYS A 285 -38.43 26.48 -0.37
C LYS A 285 -38.76 25.10 -0.96
N GLY A 286 -37.94 24.09 -0.65
CA GLY A 286 -38.16 22.71 -1.07
C GLY A 286 -37.71 22.37 -2.50
N ALA A 287 -36.85 23.19 -3.09
CA ALA A 287 -36.13 22.82 -4.30
C ALA A 287 -35.16 21.65 -4.02
N VAL A 288 -34.86 20.84 -5.01
CA VAL A 288 -33.78 19.84 -4.92
C VAL A 288 -32.50 20.48 -5.43
N MET A 289 -31.46 20.56 -4.60
CA MET A 289 -30.16 21.14 -4.96
C MET A 289 -29.14 20.03 -5.23
N SER A 290 -28.39 20.21 -6.31
CA SER A 290 -27.17 19.45 -6.58
C SER A 290 -25.98 20.39 -6.75
N ILE A 291 -24.84 20.03 -6.17
CA ILE A 291 -23.57 20.73 -6.30
C ILE A 291 -22.57 19.77 -6.92
N ASP A 292 -21.97 20.17 -8.04
CA ASP A 292 -21.06 19.35 -8.85
C ASP A 292 -21.64 17.96 -9.23
N GLY A 293 -22.97 17.90 -9.35
CA GLY A 293 -23.72 16.69 -9.72
C GLY A 293 -24.14 15.80 -8.55
N VAL A 294 -23.76 16.12 -7.31
CA VAL A 294 -24.17 15.40 -6.10
C VAL A 294 -25.31 16.15 -5.43
N GLU A 295 -26.41 15.45 -5.11
CA GLU A 295 -27.54 16.03 -4.36
C GLU A 295 -27.12 16.36 -2.92
N VAL A 296 -27.45 17.55 -2.45
CA VAL A 296 -27.04 18.06 -1.13
C VAL A 296 -28.22 18.62 -0.36
N ASP A 297 -28.25 18.37 0.94
CA ASP A 297 -29.14 19.06 1.86
C ASP A 297 -28.59 20.45 2.17
N TYR A 298 -29.29 21.48 1.71
CA TYR A 298 -28.92 22.88 1.90
C TYR A 298 -29.68 23.54 3.06
N SER A 299 -30.37 22.76 3.90
CA SER A 299 -31.03 23.25 5.12
C SER A 299 -30.03 23.75 6.18
N THR A 300 -28.77 23.34 6.07
CA THR A 300 -27.64 23.82 6.86
C THR A 300 -26.52 24.31 5.95
N PRO A 301 -25.60 25.17 6.43
CA PRO A 301 -24.47 25.63 5.62
C PRO A 301 -23.66 24.47 5.03
N VAL A 302 -23.50 24.46 3.72
CA VAL A 302 -22.81 23.39 2.97
C VAL A 302 -21.32 23.71 2.93
N SER A 303 -20.48 22.77 3.36
CA SER A 303 -19.02 22.92 3.32
C SER A 303 -18.49 22.63 1.91
N LEU A 304 -17.95 23.65 1.23
CA LEU A 304 -17.39 23.54 -0.11
C LEU A 304 -15.92 24.00 -0.11
N SER A 305 -15.11 23.41 -0.99
CA SER A 305 -13.74 23.88 -1.21
C SER A 305 -13.73 25.30 -1.81
N TYR A 306 -12.64 26.05 -1.63
CA TYR A 306 -12.48 27.30 -2.34
C TYR A 306 -12.31 27.02 -3.84
N GLY A 307 -12.99 27.81 -4.67
CA GLY A 307 -13.03 27.63 -6.11
C GLY A 307 -14.44 27.66 -6.67
N THR A 308 -14.55 27.26 -7.93
CA THR A 308 -15.83 27.28 -8.66
C THR A 308 -16.60 25.99 -8.49
N HIS A 309 -17.85 26.09 -8.08
CA HIS A 309 -18.78 24.97 -7.90
C HIS A 309 -20.02 25.18 -8.76
N ARG A 310 -20.48 24.12 -9.43
CA ARG A 310 -21.70 24.19 -10.25
C ARG A 310 -22.91 23.81 -9.41
N VAL A 311 -23.78 24.79 -9.17
CA VAL A 311 -25.04 24.59 -8.47
C VAL A 311 -26.15 24.40 -9.49
N LYS A 312 -27.03 23.43 -9.23
CA LYS A 312 -28.26 23.21 -9.99
C LYS A 312 -29.42 23.01 -9.02
N LEU A 313 -30.53 23.71 -9.26
CA LEU A 313 -31.77 23.56 -8.50
C LEU A 313 -32.94 23.24 -9.41
N VAL A 314 -33.78 22.33 -8.94
CA VAL A 314 -35.03 21.94 -9.59
C VAL A 314 -36.17 22.07 -8.59
N ALA A 315 -37.23 22.76 -8.98
CA ALA A 315 -38.44 22.91 -8.20
C ALA A 315 -39.67 22.89 -9.12
N ASN A 316 -40.78 22.32 -8.64
CA ASN A 316 -42.02 22.23 -9.41
C ASN A 316 -42.56 23.63 -9.77
N HIS A 317 -42.91 23.85 -11.04
CA HIS A 317 -43.41 25.12 -11.59
C HIS A 317 -42.39 26.26 -11.69
N TYR A 318 -41.10 25.98 -11.48
CA TYR A 318 -40.00 26.93 -11.67
C TYR A 318 -39.08 26.49 -12.80
N GLN A 319 -38.39 27.45 -13.42
CA GLN A 319 -37.36 27.12 -14.39
C GLN A 319 -36.17 26.48 -13.65
N GLU A 320 -35.56 25.46 -14.25
CA GLU A 320 -34.32 24.89 -13.72
C GLU A 320 -33.28 26.01 -13.61
N TYR A 321 -32.70 26.15 -12.42
CA TYR A 321 -31.66 27.12 -12.16
C TYR A 321 -30.30 26.41 -12.21
N SER A 322 -29.34 26.96 -12.94
CA SER A 322 -27.95 26.51 -12.91
C SER A 322 -27.01 27.70 -12.89
N GLU A 323 -26.10 27.74 -11.93
CA GLU A 323 -25.08 28.78 -11.79
C GLU A 323 -23.74 28.16 -11.37
N ILE A 324 -22.64 28.76 -11.81
CA ILE A 324 -21.32 28.49 -11.25
C ILE A 324 -21.06 29.54 -10.17
N ILE A 325 -20.96 29.10 -8.92
CA ILE A 325 -20.61 29.96 -7.79
C ILE A 325 -19.11 29.88 -7.51
N ASN A 326 -18.52 30.97 -7.04
CA ASN A 326 -17.12 31.00 -6.60
C ASN A 326 -17.05 31.13 -5.07
N VAL A 327 -16.47 30.13 -4.41
CA VAL A 327 -16.22 30.13 -2.96
C VAL A 327 -14.81 30.65 -2.73
N ASN A 328 -14.69 31.84 -2.13
CA ASN A 328 -13.40 32.48 -1.87
C ASN A 328 -13.29 33.08 -0.47
N SER A 329 -14.24 32.77 0.41
CA SER A 329 -14.26 33.20 1.81
C SER A 329 -14.70 32.06 2.73
N ALA A 330 -14.43 32.18 4.03
CA ALA A 330 -14.77 31.16 5.02
C ALA A 330 -16.29 30.97 5.19
N TYR A 331 -17.08 31.99 4.85
CA TYR A 331 -18.52 31.97 4.93
C TYR A 331 -19.15 32.83 3.84
N VAL A 332 -20.04 32.25 3.05
CA VAL A 332 -20.76 32.92 1.97
C VAL A 332 -22.25 32.66 2.14
N THR A 333 -23.07 33.69 2.05
CA THR A 333 -24.53 33.51 1.89
C THR A 333 -24.87 33.67 0.42
N LYS A 334 -25.45 32.64 -0.18
CA LYS A 334 -25.94 32.68 -1.56
C LYS A 334 -27.46 32.66 -1.55
N VAL A 335 -28.05 33.78 -1.97
CA VAL A 335 -29.48 33.89 -2.20
C VAL A 335 -29.78 33.46 -3.63
N ILE A 336 -30.73 32.55 -3.80
CA ILE A 336 -31.16 32.05 -5.10
C ILE A 336 -32.68 32.19 -5.16
N ASP A 337 -33.13 33.12 -5.99
CA ASP A 337 -34.55 33.25 -6.33
C ASP A 337 -34.78 32.63 -7.69
N MET A 338 -35.35 31.43 -7.71
CA MET A 338 -35.71 30.75 -8.93
C MET A 338 -36.82 31.54 -9.63
N THR A 339 -36.65 31.76 -10.93
CA THR A 339 -37.69 32.42 -11.72
C THR A 339 -38.87 31.46 -11.86
N SER A 340 -40.05 31.90 -11.42
CA SER A 340 -41.27 31.17 -11.73
C SER A 340 -41.34 31.02 -13.25
N SER A 341 -41.76 29.85 -13.73
CA SER A 341 -41.97 29.65 -15.16
C SER A 341 -43.16 30.50 -15.59
N GLY A 342 -42.91 31.81 -15.77
CA GLY A 342 -43.86 32.82 -16.19
C GLY A 342 -44.37 32.44 -17.56
N THR A 343 -45.45 31.68 -17.57
CA THR A 343 -46.19 31.40 -18.77
C THR A 343 -47.17 32.55 -18.92
N SER A 344 -46.76 33.59 -19.66
CA SER A 344 -47.74 34.33 -20.44
C SER A 344 -48.55 33.29 -21.21
N THR A 345 -49.87 33.40 -21.06
CA THR A 345 -50.88 32.53 -21.66
C THR A 345 -50.62 32.26 -23.14
N SER A 346 -50.00 31.12 -23.41
CA SER A 346 -50.60 30.16 -24.31
C SER A 346 -50.72 28.86 -23.54
N THR A 347 -51.84 28.68 -22.82
CA THR A 347 -52.31 27.34 -22.50
C THR A 347 -52.37 26.63 -23.84
N ALA A 348 -51.45 25.69 -24.10
CA ALA A 348 -51.82 24.56 -24.94
C ALA A 348 -53.14 24.10 -24.34
N ALA A 349 -54.23 24.18 -25.11
CA ALA A 349 -55.56 23.92 -24.59
C ALA A 349 -55.47 22.66 -23.73
N ASP A 350 -55.79 22.78 -22.44
CA ASP A 350 -55.92 21.61 -21.57
C ASP A 350 -57.19 20.92 -22.04
N ASN A 351 -57.00 20.07 -23.04
CA ASN A 351 -58.07 19.28 -23.61
C ASN A 351 -58.45 18.14 -22.64
N THR A 352 -57.81 18.01 -21.48
CA THR A 352 -58.11 16.97 -20.49
C THR A 352 -59.06 17.44 -19.39
N SER A 353 -59.24 18.75 -19.22
CA SER A 353 -60.18 19.32 -18.25
C SER A 353 -61.62 18.86 -18.47
N GLY A 354 -62.27 18.35 -17.41
CA GLY A 354 -63.65 17.84 -17.43
C GLY A 354 -63.79 16.39 -17.90
N TYR A 355 -62.72 15.75 -18.37
CA TYR A 355 -62.70 14.34 -18.74
C TYR A 355 -62.12 13.47 -17.63
N LYS A 356 -62.48 12.19 -17.63
CA LYS A 356 -62.07 11.21 -16.62
C LYS A 356 -61.25 10.06 -17.21
N VAL A 357 -60.43 9.46 -16.37
CA VAL A 357 -59.76 8.19 -16.64
C VAL A 357 -60.41 7.13 -15.78
N SER A 358 -61.09 6.18 -16.41
CA SER A 358 -61.76 5.07 -15.76
C SER A 358 -60.89 3.82 -15.79
N ILE A 359 -60.64 3.24 -14.63
CA ILE A 359 -59.99 1.93 -14.51
C ILE A 359 -61.10 0.91 -14.26
N THR A 360 -61.21 -0.10 -15.11
CA THR A 360 -62.35 -1.04 -15.12
C THR A 360 -62.01 -2.46 -14.66
N ALA A 361 -60.73 -2.82 -14.70
CA ALA A 361 -60.18 -4.09 -14.25
C ALA A 361 -58.75 -3.90 -13.72
N PRO A 362 -58.30 -4.72 -12.74
CA PRO A 362 -59.01 -5.83 -12.08
C PRO A 362 -60.01 -5.34 -11.03
N LYS A 363 -61.21 -5.95 -10.98
CA LYS A 363 -62.28 -5.53 -10.07
C LYS A 363 -61.97 -5.91 -8.62
N GLY A 364 -62.19 -4.98 -7.70
CA GLY A 364 -61.94 -5.18 -6.26
C GLY A 364 -60.53 -4.79 -5.82
N ALA A 365 -59.64 -4.43 -6.74
CA ALA A 365 -58.32 -3.91 -6.42
C ALA A 365 -58.37 -2.45 -5.97
N VAL A 366 -57.55 -2.08 -4.99
CA VAL A 366 -57.31 -0.71 -4.58
C VAL A 366 -56.37 -0.03 -5.58
N LEU A 367 -56.80 1.10 -6.12
CA LEU A 367 -56.06 1.92 -7.07
C LEU A 367 -55.34 3.08 -6.36
N TYR A 368 -54.04 3.20 -6.64
CA TYR A 368 -53.27 4.41 -6.38
C TYR A 368 -52.76 5.02 -7.68
N VAL A 369 -52.76 6.34 -7.77
CA VAL A 369 -52.21 7.09 -8.91
C VAL A 369 -51.12 8.03 -8.38
N ASN A 370 -49.89 7.87 -8.85
CA ASN A 370 -48.72 8.60 -8.34
C ASN A 370 -48.62 8.53 -6.80
N SER A 371 -48.88 7.34 -6.24
CA SER A 371 -48.90 7.05 -4.79
C SER A 371 -50.07 7.66 -3.99
N GLU A 372 -51.03 8.34 -4.63
CA GLU A 372 -52.25 8.84 -4.01
C GLU A 372 -53.39 7.81 -4.14
N TYR A 373 -54.11 7.53 -3.05
CA TYR A 373 -55.25 6.61 -3.04
C TYR A 373 -56.44 7.20 -3.81
N ILE A 374 -56.95 6.48 -4.81
CA ILE A 374 -58.08 6.91 -5.63
C ILE A 374 -59.37 6.18 -5.26
N GLY A 375 -59.30 4.89 -4.93
CA GLY A 375 -60.46 4.07 -4.59
C GLY A 375 -60.36 2.64 -5.08
N THR A 376 -61.43 1.86 -4.94
CA THR A 376 -61.49 0.46 -5.38
C THR A 376 -62.01 0.35 -6.81
N VAL A 377 -61.29 -0.37 -7.67
CA VAL A 377 -61.64 -0.59 -9.08
C VAL A 377 -62.94 -1.40 -9.19
N PRO A 378 -63.92 -0.99 -10.02
CA PRO A 378 -63.85 0.09 -11.00
C PRO A 378 -64.02 1.48 -10.37
N CYS A 379 -63.07 2.36 -10.64
CA CYS A 379 -63.07 3.74 -10.17
C CYS A 379 -62.49 4.68 -11.24
N SER A 380 -62.70 5.98 -11.06
CA SER A 380 -62.24 6.99 -12.01
C SER A 380 -61.58 8.15 -11.31
N PHE A 381 -60.57 8.74 -11.93
CA PHE A 381 -59.92 9.97 -11.49
C PHE A 381 -59.93 11.01 -12.62
N ASP A 382 -59.70 12.27 -12.29
CA ASP A 382 -59.69 13.35 -13.27
C ASP A 382 -58.50 13.21 -14.23
N LYS A 383 -58.77 13.35 -15.52
CA LYS A 383 -57.75 13.21 -16.56
C LYS A 383 -56.80 14.39 -16.47
N SER A 384 -55.50 14.10 -16.37
CA SER A 384 -54.46 15.09 -16.61
C SER A 384 -53.35 14.48 -17.47
N SER A 385 -52.91 15.24 -18.46
CA SER A 385 -51.87 14.79 -19.40
C SER A 385 -50.52 14.59 -18.71
N GLY A 386 -49.72 13.65 -19.21
CA GLY A 386 -48.41 13.31 -18.66
C GLY A 386 -48.28 11.84 -18.26
N LYS A 387 -47.12 11.48 -17.73
CA LYS A 387 -46.85 10.13 -17.21
C LYS A 387 -47.50 9.98 -15.84
N LYS A 388 -48.19 8.86 -15.62
CA LYS A 388 -48.78 8.48 -14.34
C LYS A 388 -48.37 7.07 -13.97
N THR A 389 -48.10 6.85 -12.70
CA THR A 389 -47.87 5.53 -12.13
C THR A 389 -49.17 5.03 -11.52
N ILE A 390 -49.69 3.93 -12.04
CA ILE A 390 -50.89 3.24 -11.59
C ILE A 390 -50.45 2.05 -10.74
N THR A 391 -50.79 2.04 -9.46
CA THR A 391 -50.50 0.92 -8.55
C THR A 391 -51.81 0.24 -8.15
N LEU A 392 -51.87 -1.08 -8.30
CA LEU A 392 -53.02 -1.91 -7.96
C LEU A 392 -52.64 -2.84 -6.80
N SER A 393 -53.42 -2.81 -5.73
CA SER A 393 -53.19 -3.60 -4.53
C SER A 393 -54.48 -4.28 -4.08
N GLN A 394 -54.44 -5.58 -3.77
CA GLN A 394 -55.59 -6.32 -3.28
C GLN A 394 -55.14 -7.41 -2.31
N ASN A 395 -55.88 -7.59 -1.22
CA ASN A 395 -55.54 -8.59 -0.22
C ASN A 395 -55.57 -10.00 -0.84
N GLY A 396 -54.50 -10.79 -0.63
CA GLY A 396 -54.32 -12.12 -1.23
C GLY A 396 -53.69 -12.13 -2.62
N TYR A 397 -53.32 -10.96 -3.17
CA TYR A 397 -52.71 -10.80 -4.49
C TYR A 397 -51.42 -9.96 -4.41
N ASN A 398 -50.51 -10.15 -5.37
CA ASN A 398 -49.29 -9.34 -5.43
C ASN A 398 -49.62 -7.90 -5.89
N THR A 399 -49.03 -6.90 -5.23
CA THR A 399 -49.12 -5.50 -5.66
C THR A 399 -48.35 -5.30 -6.96
N VAL A 400 -48.98 -4.67 -7.95
CA VAL A 400 -48.37 -4.42 -9.27
C VAL A 400 -48.50 -2.94 -9.64
N SER A 401 -47.45 -2.39 -10.25
CA SER A 401 -47.42 -1.00 -10.73
C SER A 401 -47.19 -0.92 -12.23
N TYR A 402 -47.91 -0.02 -12.88
CA TYR A 402 -47.85 0.26 -14.32
C TYR A 402 -47.58 1.74 -14.55
N THR A 403 -46.82 2.08 -15.60
CA THR A 403 -46.70 3.47 -16.06
C THR A 403 -47.58 3.68 -17.29
N ILE A 404 -48.51 4.61 -17.21
CA ILE A 404 -49.33 5.05 -18.35
C ILE A 404 -48.92 6.47 -18.77
N SER A 405 -49.04 6.76 -20.06
CA SER A 405 -48.84 8.12 -20.59
C SER A 405 -50.15 8.63 -21.18
N ILE A 406 -50.64 9.75 -20.66
CA ILE A 406 -51.90 10.36 -21.08
C ILE A 406 -51.59 11.55 -21.99
N ALA A 407 -52.07 11.50 -23.24
CA ALA A 407 -51.95 12.60 -24.17
C ALA A 407 -52.90 13.76 -23.83
N ASN A 408 -52.50 15.00 -24.14
CA ASN A 408 -53.31 16.20 -23.97
C ASN A 408 -54.42 16.29 -25.06
N THR A 409 -55.44 15.45 -24.92
CA THR A 409 -56.55 15.28 -25.88
C THR A 409 -57.89 15.21 -25.14
N ALA A 410 -58.96 15.65 -25.80
CA ALA A 410 -60.32 15.57 -25.29
C ALA A 410 -60.85 14.15 -25.28
N GLY A 411 -61.79 13.88 -24.37
CA GLY A 411 -62.46 12.59 -24.23
C GLY A 411 -61.98 11.78 -23.02
N ASP A 412 -62.90 11.00 -22.46
CA ASP A 412 -62.60 10.07 -21.38
C ASP A 412 -61.67 8.96 -21.88
N LEU A 413 -60.83 8.46 -20.98
CA LEU A 413 -59.99 7.29 -21.24
C LEU A 413 -60.46 6.14 -20.36
N THR A 414 -60.49 4.94 -20.92
CA THR A 414 -60.74 3.72 -20.16
C THR A 414 -59.54 2.82 -20.26
N TYR A 415 -59.07 2.33 -19.12
CA TYR A 415 -58.02 1.34 -19.00
C TYR A 415 -58.56 0.09 -18.30
N ALA A 416 -58.12 -1.06 -18.78
CA ALA A 416 -58.29 -2.35 -18.12
C ALA A 416 -56.90 -2.97 -18.00
N PHE A 417 -56.45 -3.18 -16.76
CA PHE A 417 -55.18 -3.86 -16.50
C PHE A 417 -55.40 -5.37 -16.36
N PRO A 418 -54.36 -6.19 -16.55
CA PRO A 418 -54.44 -7.63 -16.33
C PRO A 418 -54.95 -7.99 -14.93
N GLU A 419 -55.56 -9.17 -14.82
CA GLU A 419 -55.97 -9.72 -13.52
C GLU A 419 -54.77 -9.90 -12.59
N MET A 420 -54.97 -9.65 -11.29
CA MET A 420 -53.90 -9.77 -10.30
C MET A 420 -53.58 -11.26 -10.07
N ILE A 421 -52.29 -11.56 -9.89
CA ILE A 421 -51.83 -12.93 -9.59
C ILE A 421 -51.91 -13.16 -8.08
N SER A 422 -52.55 -14.26 -7.67
CA SER A 422 -52.68 -14.64 -6.25
C SER A 422 -51.30 -14.85 -5.64
N GLY A 423 -51.02 -14.14 -4.55
CA GLY A 423 -49.68 -14.04 -3.98
C GLY A 423 -49.31 -15.26 -3.14
N GLY A 424 -48.40 -16.09 -3.64
CA GLY A 424 -47.49 -16.89 -2.82
C GLY A 424 -46.16 -16.16 -2.73
N THR A 425 -45.87 -15.55 -1.57
CA THR A 425 -44.61 -14.86 -1.19
C THR A 425 -44.08 -13.76 -2.13
N GLN A 426 -43.87 -12.59 -1.55
CA GLN A 426 -43.57 -11.30 -2.20
C GLN A 426 -42.43 -11.35 -3.23
N GLU A 427 -42.76 -11.03 -4.48
CA GLU A 427 -41.85 -10.42 -5.45
C GLU A 427 -42.56 -9.24 -6.15
N THR A 428 -41.95 -8.06 -6.10
CA THR A 428 -42.36 -6.88 -6.86
C THR A 428 -41.84 -7.02 -8.28
N THR A 429 -42.68 -7.39 -9.24
CA THR A 429 -42.29 -7.45 -10.66
C THR A 429 -42.79 -6.21 -11.40
N THR A 430 -41.86 -5.39 -11.91
CA THR A 430 -42.18 -4.31 -12.86
C THR A 430 -42.36 -4.92 -14.25
N GLN A 431 -43.59 -4.94 -14.78
CA GLN A 431 -43.84 -5.36 -16.16
C GLN A 431 -44.15 -4.16 -17.06
N VAL A 432 -43.50 -4.12 -18.23
CA VAL A 432 -43.81 -3.16 -19.30
C VAL A 432 -44.75 -3.86 -20.28
N GLN A 433 -46.04 -3.59 -20.18
CA GLN A 433 -47.02 -3.99 -21.21
C GLN A 433 -47.98 -2.83 -21.51
N VAL A 434 -48.22 -2.62 -22.80
CA VAL A 434 -49.01 -1.51 -23.34
C VAL A 434 -50.49 -1.80 -23.10
N PRO A 435 -51.22 -0.98 -22.33
CA PRO A 435 -52.65 -1.17 -22.13
C PRO A 435 -53.43 -0.94 -23.42
N THR A 436 -54.49 -1.72 -23.63
CA THR A 436 -55.44 -1.51 -24.74
C THR A 436 -56.29 -0.26 -24.47
N VAL A 437 -56.20 0.74 -25.35
CA VAL A 437 -56.97 2.00 -25.28
C VAL A 437 -58.05 1.98 -26.36
N THR A 438 -59.31 2.10 -25.97
CA THR A 438 -60.43 2.25 -26.92
C THR A 438 -61.01 3.67 -26.80
N PRO A 439 -60.92 4.52 -27.83
CA PRO A 439 -61.59 5.82 -27.84
C PRO A 439 -63.11 5.68 -28.01
N ALA A 440 -63.90 6.42 -27.22
CA ALA A 440 -65.34 6.54 -27.45
C ALA A 440 -65.62 7.61 -28.52
N THR A 441 -66.39 7.25 -29.55
CA THR A 441 -66.76 8.11 -30.70
C THR A 441 -67.65 9.30 -30.34
N THR A 442 -67.25 10.50 -30.74
CA THR A 442 -68.08 11.72 -30.74
C THR A 442 -68.73 11.98 -32.10
N LYS A 443 -70.05 12.27 -32.10
CA LYS A 443 -70.85 12.65 -33.28
C LYS A 443 -70.46 14.03 -33.81
N SER A 444 -70.37 14.15 -35.13
CA SER A 444 -70.05 15.37 -35.89
C SER A 444 -71.21 16.36 -35.97
N SER A 445 -70.93 17.67 -35.93
CA SER A 445 -71.69 18.67 -36.66
C SER A 445 -70.77 19.74 -37.24
N THR A 446 -71.06 20.10 -38.49
CA THR A 446 -70.18 20.73 -39.49
C THR A 446 -70.24 22.26 -39.41
N LYS A 447 -69.09 22.93 -39.52
CA LYS A 447 -68.98 24.38 -39.79
C LYS A 447 -69.17 24.65 -41.28
N GLN A 448 -69.99 25.64 -41.64
CA GLN A 448 -69.93 26.29 -42.95
C GLN A 448 -70.03 27.81 -42.78
N SER A 449 -69.00 28.53 -43.21
CA SER A 449 -69.00 29.99 -43.44
C SER A 449 -68.05 30.30 -44.60
N THR A 450 -68.62 30.54 -45.79
CA THR A 450 -68.65 31.81 -46.56
C THR A 450 -67.54 32.09 -47.56
N LYS A 451 -67.99 32.46 -48.76
CA LYS A 451 -67.77 33.72 -49.52
C LYS A 451 -67.06 33.60 -50.88
N ARG A 452 -67.79 34.11 -51.89
CA ARG A 452 -67.37 34.95 -53.04
C ARG A 452 -65.88 34.87 -53.44
N ARG A 453 -65.61 34.39 -54.66
CA ARG A 453 -65.66 35.18 -55.89
C ARG A 453 -65.84 34.25 -57.08
#